data_AF-A0AAD8ZXM4-F1
#
_entry.id   AF-A0AAD8ZXM4-F1
#
_cell.length_a   1.000
_cell.length_b   1.000
_cell.length_c   1.000
_cell.angle_alpha   90.00
_cell.angle_beta   90.00
_cell.angle_gamma   90.00
#
_symmetry.space_group_name_H-M   'P 1'
#
loop_
_entity.id
_entity.type
_entity.pdbx_description
1 polymer ?
#
loop_
_entity_poly.entity_id
_entity_poly.type
_entity_poly.pdbx_seq_one_letter_code
_entity_poly.pdbx_strand_id
1 'polypeptide(L)'
;MLTSRLYAAGVEWAPDAVKGRLTSTTIVCLHGRCIRAVVTGPPGSLRRAAQEAQIRHENALYDRALRQKRRAISFGDSFPFTDVPGLITDGFLQAKATFSSKGDTRVLDHYQLAMNILSSNIDDPLCCLMLMITLTVCSSSETPEVAPGSREFGAAAKRKDPAQLALVMVTRMMWFLYPASFP
;
A
#
# COMPACT_ATOMS: atom_id res chain seq x y z
N MET A 1 -31.02 10.09 5.82
CA MET A 1 -31.94 8.96 6.12
C MET A 1 -31.16 7.66 6.04
N LEU A 2 -30.74 7.10 7.18
CA LEU A 2 -29.94 5.88 7.26
C LEU A 2 -30.74 4.61 6.91
N THR A 3 -32.07 4.69 7.03
CA THR A 3 -33.01 3.58 6.85
C THR A 3 -33.07 3.08 5.40
N SER A 4 -32.98 3.96 4.39
CA SER A 4 -33.02 3.53 2.98
C SER A 4 -31.77 2.75 2.56
N ARG A 5 -30.62 3.02 3.19
CA ARG A 5 -29.36 2.34 2.86
C ARG A 5 -29.23 0.97 3.51
N LEU A 6 -29.85 0.77 4.67
CA LEU A 6 -29.89 -0.53 5.35
C LEU A 6 -30.82 -1.51 4.63
N TYR A 7 -31.95 -1.03 4.09
CA TYR A 7 -32.85 -1.83 3.27
C TYR A 7 -32.20 -2.23 1.93
N ALA A 8 -31.47 -1.30 1.29
CA ALA A 8 -30.71 -1.58 0.07
C ALA A 8 -29.55 -2.58 0.27
N ALA A 9 -29.09 -2.77 1.51
CA ALA A 9 -28.04 -3.72 1.87
C ALA A 9 -28.59 -5.12 2.24
N GLY A 10 -29.90 -5.36 2.12
CA GLY A 10 -30.51 -6.67 2.40
C GLY A 10 -30.44 -7.09 3.87
N VAL A 11 -30.18 -6.16 4.79
CA VAL A 11 -30.12 -6.44 6.23
C VAL A 11 -31.53 -6.40 6.80
N GLU A 12 -32.23 -7.52 6.67
CA GLU A 12 -33.57 -7.73 7.20
C GLU A 12 -33.49 -8.21 8.66
N TRP A 13 -33.00 -7.36 9.56
CA TRP A 13 -33.08 -7.68 10.99
C TRP A 13 -33.24 -6.44 11.87
N ALA A 14 -34.40 -6.35 12.50
CA ALA A 14 -34.65 -5.50 13.66
C ALA A 14 -35.35 -6.36 14.72
N PRO A 15 -34.78 -6.50 15.94
CA PRO A 15 -35.51 -7.16 17.00
C PRO A 15 -36.70 -6.28 17.40
N ASP A 16 -37.88 -6.91 17.51
CA ASP A 16 -39.14 -6.35 18.03
C ASP A 16 -40.12 -5.68 17.04
N ALA A 17 -40.15 -6.13 15.78
CA ALA A 17 -41.20 -5.74 14.83
C ALA A 17 -42.48 -6.61 14.97
N VAL A 18 -43.33 -6.33 15.96
CA VAL A 18 -44.73 -6.79 15.93
C VAL A 18 -45.59 -5.73 15.24
N LYS A 19 -46.13 -6.06 14.07
CA LYS A 19 -47.04 -5.21 13.27
C LYS A 19 -46.47 -3.83 12.84
N GLY A 20 -45.16 -3.73 12.63
CA GLY A 20 -44.54 -2.59 11.93
C GLY A 20 -44.58 -1.25 12.68
N ARG A 21 -44.82 -1.26 14.00
CA ARG A 21 -44.84 -0.03 14.82
C ARG A 21 -43.77 -0.11 15.91
N LEU A 22 -42.75 0.75 15.81
CA LEU A 22 -41.71 0.92 16.84
C LEU A 22 -42.35 1.45 18.12
N THR A 23 -42.35 0.64 19.18
CA THR A 23 -42.91 0.98 20.51
C THR A 23 -41.89 1.62 21.45
N SER A 24 -40.61 1.65 21.08
CA SER A 24 -39.54 2.22 21.92
C SER A 24 -38.81 3.35 21.20
N THR A 25 -38.90 4.56 21.75
CA THR A 25 -38.13 5.75 21.34
C THR A 25 -36.75 5.81 21.99
N THR A 26 -36.32 4.75 22.68
CA THR A 26 -35.05 4.74 23.40
C THR A 26 -33.92 4.40 22.44
N ILE A 27 -33.13 5.41 22.06
CA ILE A 27 -31.89 5.22 21.33
C ILE A 27 -30.88 4.56 22.27
N VAL A 28 -30.72 3.23 22.17
CA VAL A 28 -29.64 2.52 22.86
C VAL A 28 -28.37 2.69 22.03
N CYS A 29 -27.56 3.68 22.36
CA CYS A 29 -26.20 3.77 21.84
C CYS A 29 -25.37 2.63 22.43
N LEU A 30 -25.17 1.57 21.65
CA LEU A 30 -24.17 0.53 21.95
C LEU A 30 -22.77 1.15 21.84
N HIS A 31 -22.31 1.78 22.91
CA HIS A 31 -20.90 2.03 23.10
C HIS A 31 -20.25 0.68 23.38
N GLY A 32 -19.35 0.25 22.50
CA GLY A 32 -18.49 -0.90 22.75
C GLY A 32 -17.68 -0.63 24.00
N ARG A 33 -18.16 -1.11 25.15
CA ARG A 33 -17.41 -1.08 26.40
C ARG A 33 -16.34 -2.15 26.24
N CYS A 34 -15.13 -1.74 25.88
CA CYS A 34 -13.97 -2.61 26.06
C CYS A 34 -13.89 -2.88 27.57
N ILE A 35 -14.23 -4.09 27.99
CA ILE A 35 -14.06 -4.53 29.37
C ILE A 35 -12.55 -4.56 29.59
N ARG A 36 -11.98 -3.44 30.04
CA ARG A 36 -10.61 -3.42 30.55
C ARG A 36 -10.59 -4.42 31.70
N ALA A 37 -9.77 -5.45 31.59
CA ALA A 37 -9.54 -6.38 32.68
C ALA A 37 -9.15 -5.57 33.92
N VAL A 38 -10.00 -5.60 34.95
CA VAL A 38 -9.77 -4.87 36.18
C VAL A 38 -8.87 -5.73 37.05
N VAL A 39 -7.75 -5.14 37.49
CA VAL A 39 -6.81 -5.82 38.37
C VAL A 39 -7.44 -5.95 39.76
N THR A 40 -7.67 -7.18 40.21
CA THR A 40 -8.43 -7.47 41.44
C THR A 40 -7.54 -7.72 42.66
N GLY A 41 -6.22 -7.75 42.49
CA GLY A 41 -5.27 -7.99 43.59
C GLY A 41 -5.06 -6.78 44.52
N PRO A 42 -4.79 -7.01 45.82
CA PRO A 42 -4.38 -5.95 46.75
C PRO A 42 -3.13 -5.21 46.25
N PRO A 43 -2.99 -3.90 46.51
CA PRO A 43 -1.81 -3.12 46.13
C PRO A 43 -0.54 -3.75 46.69
N GLY A 44 0.50 -3.92 45.85
CA GLY A 44 1.76 -4.57 46.22
C GLY A 44 1.77 -6.10 46.24
N SER A 45 0.64 -6.76 45.96
CA SER A 45 0.61 -8.23 45.91
C SER A 45 1.22 -8.80 44.62
N LEU A 46 1.87 -9.95 44.72
CA LEU A 46 2.35 -10.71 43.55
C LEU A 46 1.23 -11.03 42.56
N ARG A 47 0.01 -11.28 43.06
CA ARG A 47 -1.19 -11.51 42.25
C ARG A 47 -1.56 -10.29 41.40
N ARG A 48 -1.44 -9.09 41.97
CA ARG A 48 -1.66 -7.82 41.25
C ARG A 48 -0.60 -7.60 40.18
N ALA A 49 0.67 -7.83 40.51
CA ALA A 49 1.78 -7.69 39.56
C ALA A 49 1.66 -8.67 38.37
N ALA A 50 1.27 -9.92 38.64
CA ALA A 50 1.05 -10.93 37.59
C ALA A 50 -0.12 -10.54 36.66
N GLN A 51 -1.24 -10.07 37.22
CA GLN A 51 -2.38 -9.59 36.42
C GLN A 51 -2.03 -8.37 35.57
N GLU A 52 -1.28 -7.40 36.13
CA GLU A 52 -0.82 -6.23 35.39
C GLU A 52 0.15 -6.60 34.26
N ALA A 53 1.06 -7.55 34.50
CA ALA A 53 1.98 -8.05 33.48
C ALA A 53 1.23 -8.73 32.32
N GLN A 54 0.20 -9.53 32.63
CA GLN A 54 -0.61 -10.21 31.62
C GLN A 54 -1.41 -9.22 30.76
N ILE A 55 -2.05 -8.22 31.37
CA ILE A 55 -2.77 -7.16 30.64
C ILE A 55 -1.82 -6.36 29.76
N ARG A 56 -0.61 -6.04 30.24
CA ARG A 56 0.41 -5.35 29.43
C ARG A 56 0.82 -6.20 28.23
N HIS A 57 1.02 -7.52 28.44
CA HIS A 57 1.36 -8.43 27.36
C HIS A 57 0.23 -8.55 26.33
N GLU A 58 -1.02 -8.71 26.76
CA GLU A 58 -2.18 -8.79 25.87
C GLU A 58 -2.39 -7.49 25.08
N ASN A 59 -2.26 -6.33 25.72
CA ASN A 59 -2.32 -5.04 25.04
C ASN A 59 -1.18 -4.88 24.02
N ALA A 60 0.04 -5.30 24.37
CA ALA A 60 1.18 -5.26 23.44
C ALA A 60 0.97 -6.18 22.23
N LEU A 61 0.36 -7.35 22.42
CA LEU A 61 -0.03 -8.24 21.31
C LEU A 61 -1.12 -7.62 20.44
N TYR A 62 -2.15 -7.02 21.05
CA TYR A 62 -3.22 -6.33 20.33
C TYR A 62 -2.68 -5.15 19.50
N ASP A 63 -1.82 -4.32 20.09
CA ASP A 63 -1.16 -3.21 19.40
C ASP A 63 -0.27 -3.69 18.27
N ARG A 64 0.47 -4.80 18.47
CA ARG A 64 1.26 -5.44 17.43
C ARG A 64 0.39 -5.95 16.29
N ALA A 65 -0.75 -6.57 16.59
CA ALA A 65 -1.72 -7.03 15.60
C ALA A 65 -2.35 -5.86 14.83
N LEU A 66 -2.67 -4.75 15.52
CA LEU A 66 -3.20 -3.55 14.89
C LEU A 66 -2.18 -2.89 13.95
N ARG A 67 -0.91 -2.82 14.36
CA ARG A 67 0.20 -2.35 13.51
C ARG A 67 0.42 -3.26 12.30
N GLN A 68 0.34 -4.58 12.50
CA GLN A 68 0.41 -5.55 11.40
C GLN A 68 -0.78 -5.46 10.43
N LYS A 69 -1.94 -4.99 10.89
CA LYS A 69 -3.13 -4.76 10.06
C LYS A 69 -3.06 -3.45 9.27
N ARG A 70 -2.30 -2.46 9.77
CA ARG A 70 -2.02 -1.18 9.09
C ARG A 70 -0.72 -1.25 8.29
N ARG A 71 -0.58 -2.22 7.39
CA ARG A 71 0.50 -2.22 6.39
C ARG A 71 0.20 -1.13 5.37
N ALA A 72 0.69 0.08 5.63
CA ALA A 72 0.70 1.17 4.66
C ALA A 72 1.98 1.09 3.84
N ILE A 73 1.86 1.10 2.52
CA ILE A 73 3.01 1.23 1.62
C ILE A 73 3.36 2.71 1.57
N SER A 74 4.56 3.05 2.02
CA SER A 74 5.10 4.40 1.85
C SER A 74 5.85 4.45 0.53
N PHE A 75 5.45 5.34 -0.38
CA PHE A 75 6.10 5.51 -1.67
C PHE A 75 7.28 6.47 -1.62
N GLY A 76 7.49 7.17 -0.50
CA GLY A 76 8.51 8.21 -0.35
C GLY A 76 8.12 9.56 -0.95
N ASP A 77 7.07 9.60 -1.77
CA ASP A 77 6.52 10.82 -2.40
C ASP A 77 5.06 11.06 -2.02
N SER A 78 4.59 12.30 -2.20
CA SER A 78 3.20 12.67 -1.99
C SER A 78 2.29 12.02 -3.04
N PHE A 79 1.12 11.58 -2.59
CA PHE A 79 0.06 11.06 -3.45
C PHE A 79 -1.13 12.04 -3.47
N PRO A 80 -1.72 12.35 -4.65
CA PRO A 80 -1.33 11.91 -5.99
C PRO A 80 0.04 12.45 -6.42
N PHE A 81 0.71 11.75 -7.34
CA PHE A 81 2.02 12.17 -7.82
C PHE A 81 1.86 13.44 -8.67
N THR A 82 2.51 14.53 -8.28
CA THR A 82 2.56 15.78 -9.06
C THR A 82 3.74 15.81 -10.01
N ASP A 83 4.81 15.12 -9.64
CA ASP A 83 6.08 15.11 -10.34
C ASP A 83 6.59 13.67 -10.45
N VAL A 84 7.56 13.47 -11.34
CA VAL A 84 8.22 12.17 -11.49
C VAL A 84 8.99 11.83 -10.21
N PRO A 85 8.73 10.66 -9.58
CA PRO A 85 9.44 10.25 -8.37
C PRO A 85 10.96 10.27 -8.51
N GLY A 86 11.65 10.75 -7.48
CA GLY A 86 13.11 10.95 -7.47
C GLY A 86 13.90 9.69 -7.83
N LEU A 87 13.39 8.51 -7.42
CA LEU A 87 14.01 7.22 -7.73
C LEU A 87 14.15 6.96 -9.25
N ILE A 88 13.15 7.40 -10.02
CA ILE A 88 13.13 7.21 -11.48
C ILE A 88 14.06 8.22 -12.14
N THR A 89 14.06 9.47 -11.69
CA THR A 89 14.99 10.50 -12.19
C THR A 89 16.45 10.11 -11.92
N ASP A 90 16.74 9.53 -10.75
CA ASP A 90 18.07 9.02 -10.41
C ASP A 90 18.48 7.88 -11.35
N GLY A 91 17.55 6.95 -11.63
CA GLY A 91 17.77 5.87 -12.59
C GLY A 91 18.11 6.41 -13.98
N PHE A 92 17.40 7.45 -14.42
CA PHE A 92 17.66 8.11 -15.69
C PHE A 92 19.05 8.79 -15.73
N LEU A 93 19.45 9.48 -14.66
CA LEU A 93 20.78 10.10 -14.56
C LEU A 93 21.91 9.05 -14.61
N GLN A 94 21.74 7.93 -13.91
CA GLN A 94 22.69 6.81 -13.97
C GLN A 94 22.78 6.20 -15.37
N ALA A 95 21.64 6.00 -16.04
CA ALA A 95 21.60 5.53 -17.42
C ALA A 95 22.32 6.53 -18.34
N LYS A 96 22.03 7.84 -18.20
CA LYS A 96 22.70 8.89 -18.96
C LYS A 96 24.22 8.85 -18.79
N ALA A 97 24.72 8.73 -17.56
CA ALA A 97 26.17 8.62 -17.32
C ALA A 97 26.80 7.36 -17.98
N THR A 98 26.08 6.25 -17.93
CA THR A 98 26.54 4.96 -18.49
C THR A 98 26.56 4.98 -20.01
N PHE A 99 25.46 5.41 -20.64
CA PHE A 99 25.31 5.36 -22.09
C PHE A 99 25.99 6.52 -22.81
N SER A 100 26.15 7.69 -22.18
CA SER A 100 26.85 8.83 -22.81
C SER A 100 28.36 8.60 -22.97
N SER A 101 28.96 7.77 -22.11
CA SER A 101 30.42 7.55 -22.12
C SER A 101 30.84 6.36 -22.98
N LYS A 102 30.07 5.27 -22.99
CA LYS A 102 30.46 3.99 -23.60
C LYS A 102 29.31 3.19 -24.24
N GLY A 103 28.12 3.76 -24.34
CA GLY A 103 26.92 3.02 -24.72
C GLY A 103 26.24 3.51 -25.99
N ASP A 104 25.15 2.81 -26.34
CA ASP A 104 24.29 3.17 -27.46
C ASP A 104 23.40 4.36 -27.10
N THR A 105 23.53 5.45 -27.85
CA THR A 105 22.74 6.67 -27.69
C THR A 105 21.25 6.44 -27.97
N ARG A 106 20.90 5.44 -28.81
CA ARG A 106 19.50 5.12 -29.12
C ARG A 106 18.72 4.65 -27.90
N VAL A 107 19.40 3.92 -27.00
CA VAL A 107 18.82 3.47 -25.74
C VAL A 107 18.57 4.67 -24.82
N LEU A 108 19.48 5.64 -24.82
CA LEU A 108 19.31 6.87 -24.06
C LEU A 108 18.14 7.71 -24.60
N ASP A 109 18.01 7.81 -25.92
CA ASP A 109 16.88 8.50 -26.56
C ASP A 109 15.54 7.87 -26.18
N HIS A 110 15.48 6.53 -26.09
CA HIS A 110 14.29 5.82 -25.62
C HIS A 110 13.94 6.14 -24.17
N TYR A 111 14.94 6.18 -23.28
CA TYR A 111 14.69 6.57 -21.89
C TYR A 111 14.26 8.03 -21.77
N GLN A 112 14.86 8.93 -22.55
CA GLN A 112 14.47 10.34 -22.57
C GLN A 112 13.03 10.51 -23.07
N LEU A 113 12.65 9.78 -24.13
CA LEU A 113 11.27 9.76 -24.64
C LEU A 113 10.29 9.27 -23.58
N ALA A 114 10.62 8.18 -22.88
CA ALA A 114 9.80 7.66 -21.78
C ALA A 114 9.64 8.69 -20.64
N MET A 115 10.71 9.40 -20.26
CA MET A 115 10.66 10.45 -19.25
C MET A 115 9.78 11.63 -19.67
N ASN A 116 9.83 12.02 -20.95
CA ASN A 116 9.00 13.10 -21.48
C ASN A 116 7.51 12.71 -21.48
N ILE A 117 7.19 11.48 -21.90
CA ILE A 117 5.82 10.95 -21.89
C ILE A 117 5.31 10.84 -20.44
N LEU A 118 6.13 10.31 -19.53
CA LEU A 118 5.80 10.21 -18.12
C LEU A 118 5.46 11.57 -17.52
N SER A 119 6.32 12.56 -17.74
CA SER A 119 6.11 13.92 -17.20
C SER A 119 4.85 14.58 -17.77
N SER A 120 4.54 14.31 -19.05
CA SER A 120 3.37 14.90 -19.72
C SER A 120 2.04 14.23 -19.32
N ASN A 121 2.08 13.01 -18.80
CA ASN A 121 0.89 12.21 -18.45
C ASN A 121 0.88 11.83 -16.96
N ILE A 122 1.51 12.64 -16.09
CA ILE A 122 1.59 12.35 -14.64
C ILE A 122 0.20 12.30 -13.99
N ASP A 123 -0.73 13.11 -14.50
CA ASP A 123 -2.12 13.19 -14.03
C ASP A 123 -2.99 12.00 -14.48
N ASP A 124 -2.51 11.14 -15.39
CA ASP A 124 -3.25 9.96 -15.83
C ASP A 124 -3.29 8.92 -14.68
N PRO A 125 -4.47 8.44 -14.27
CA PRO A 125 -4.59 7.42 -13.23
C PRO A 125 -3.85 6.11 -13.54
N LEU A 126 -3.72 5.71 -14.80
CA LEU A 126 -2.95 4.53 -15.19
C LEU A 126 -1.44 4.75 -15.02
N CYS A 127 -0.99 5.97 -15.30
CA CYS A 127 0.38 6.39 -15.06
C CYS A 127 0.69 6.39 -13.56
N CYS A 128 -0.21 6.96 -12.74
CA CYS A 128 -0.14 6.89 -11.29
C CYS A 128 -0.08 5.44 -10.78
N LEU A 129 -0.93 4.54 -11.29
CA LEU A 129 -0.92 3.12 -10.90
C LEU A 129 0.41 2.45 -11.27
N MET A 130 0.94 2.72 -12.46
CA MET A 130 2.25 2.23 -12.88
C MET A 130 3.33 2.69 -11.90
N LEU A 131 3.36 3.97 -11.53
CA LEU A 131 4.31 4.50 -10.54
C LEU A 131 4.17 3.81 -9.18
N MET A 132 2.94 3.60 -8.69
CA MET A 132 2.71 2.85 -7.45
C MET A 132 3.27 1.43 -7.52
N ILE A 133 3.04 0.71 -8.62
CA ILE A 133 3.56 -0.65 -8.82
C ILE A 133 5.09 -0.64 -8.84
N THR A 134 5.69 0.25 -9.63
CA THR A 134 7.15 0.38 -9.74
C THR A 134 7.79 0.68 -8.39
N LEU A 135 7.31 1.70 -7.69
CA LEU A 135 7.87 2.09 -6.40
C LEU A 135 7.71 0.96 -5.37
N THR A 136 6.56 0.28 -5.34
CA THR A 136 6.36 -0.88 -4.45
C THR A 136 7.38 -1.99 -4.72
N VAL A 137 7.59 -2.34 -5.99
CA VAL A 137 8.53 -3.38 -6.40
C VAL A 137 9.97 -3.00 -6.04
N CYS A 138 10.36 -1.74 -6.28
CA CYS A 138 11.69 -1.26 -5.96
C CYS A 138 11.94 -1.10 -4.45
N SER A 139 10.90 -0.85 -3.65
CA SER A 139 10.96 -0.82 -2.18
C SER A 139 10.99 -2.21 -1.54
N SER A 140 10.77 -3.29 -2.29
CA SER A 140 10.85 -4.65 -1.78
C SER A 140 12.25 -4.95 -1.23
N SER A 141 12.31 -5.74 -0.15
CA SER A 141 13.58 -6.21 0.44
C SER A 141 14.37 -7.09 -0.51
N GLU A 142 13.66 -7.84 -1.35
CA GLU A 142 14.21 -8.71 -2.38
C GLU A 142 13.69 -8.28 -3.75
N THR A 143 14.53 -8.37 -4.78
CA THR A 143 14.09 -8.08 -6.14
C THR A 143 13.24 -9.24 -6.64
N PRO A 144 11.94 -9.03 -6.94
CA PRO A 144 11.11 -10.11 -7.48
C PRO A 144 11.60 -10.49 -8.89
N GLU A 145 11.69 -11.78 -9.14
CA GLU A 145 12.10 -12.37 -10.40
C GLU A 145 11.16 -13.53 -10.76
N VAL A 146 10.89 -13.72 -12.05
CA VAL A 146 10.13 -14.87 -12.53
C VAL A 146 11.08 -15.71 -13.36
N ALA A 147 11.34 -16.94 -12.90
CA ALA A 147 12.21 -17.86 -13.61
C ALA A 147 11.62 -18.25 -14.98
N PRO A 148 12.44 -18.56 -15.99
CA PRO A 148 11.95 -19.00 -17.30
C PRO A 148 10.99 -20.19 -17.18
N GLY A 149 9.79 -20.07 -17.75
CA GLY A 149 8.76 -21.11 -17.69
C GLY A 149 7.96 -21.16 -16.38
N SER A 150 8.30 -20.35 -15.38
CA SER A 150 7.52 -20.22 -14.15
C SER A 150 6.42 -19.15 -14.27
N ARG A 151 5.39 -19.28 -13.44
CA ARG A 151 4.33 -18.27 -13.24
C ARG A 151 4.39 -17.63 -11.85
N GLU A 152 5.38 -18.01 -11.04
CA GLU A 152 5.52 -17.56 -9.66
C GLU A 152 6.69 -16.57 -9.52
N PHE A 153 6.54 -15.62 -8.60
CA PHE A 153 7.62 -14.73 -8.21
C PHE A 153 8.55 -15.43 -7.22
N GLY A 154 9.82 -15.47 -7.54
CA GLY A 154 10.91 -15.81 -6.62
C GLY A 154 11.73 -14.58 -6.27
N ALA A 155 12.64 -14.75 -5.31
CA ALA A 155 13.67 -13.76 -5.02
C ALA A 155 14.83 -13.92 -6.00
N ALA A 156 15.27 -12.81 -6.60
CA ALA A 156 16.47 -12.81 -7.42
C ALA A 156 17.72 -13.14 -6.59
N ALA A 157 18.66 -13.88 -7.17
CA ALA A 157 19.91 -14.25 -6.49
C ALA A 157 20.76 -13.04 -6.06
N LYS A 158 20.63 -11.91 -6.77
CA LYS A 158 21.26 -10.63 -6.42
C LYS A 158 20.24 -9.52 -6.51
N ARG A 159 20.23 -8.66 -5.48
CA ARG A 159 19.41 -7.43 -5.49
C ARG A 159 19.87 -6.50 -6.60
N LYS A 160 18.94 -6.09 -7.46
CA LYS A 160 19.20 -5.11 -8.53
C LYS A 160 19.27 -3.71 -7.94
N ASP A 161 19.96 -2.80 -8.63
CA ASP A 161 19.92 -1.39 -8.27
C ASP A 161 18.46 -0.87 -8.40
N PRO A 162 17.86 -0.32 -7.33
CA PRO A 162 16.46 0.08 -7.33
C PRO A 162 16.14 1.17 -8.35
N ALA A 163 17.07 2.10 -8.61
CA ALA A 163 16.87 3.22 -9.51
C ALA A 163 16.89 2.75 -10.97
N GLN A 164 17.86 1.90 -11.34
CA GLN A 164 17.89 1.28 -12.66
C GLN A 164 16.69 0.35 -12.90
N LEU A 165 16.30 -0.42 -11.89
CA LEU A 165 15.10 -1.26 -11.98
C LEU A 165 13.85 -0.42 -12.21
N ALA A 166 13.71 0.69 -11.46
CA ALA A 166 12.56 1.60 -11.60
C ALA A 166 12.46 2.17 -13.01
N LEU A 167 13.58 2.68 -13.55
CA LEU A 167 13.63 3.22 -14.90
C LEU A 167 13.24 2.18 -15.95
N VAL A 168 13.81 0.97 -15.88
CA VAL A 168 13.52 -0.10 -16.85
C VAL A 168 12.06 -0.55 -16.76
N MET A 169 11.51 -0.69 -15.55
CA MET A 169 10.11 -1.06 -15.35
C MET A 169 9.17 -0.01 -15.93
N VAL A 170 9.36 1.27 -15.57
CA VAL A 170 8.56 2.38 -16.09
C VAL A 170 8.63 2.46 -17.60
N THR A 171 9.83 2.36 -18.16
CA THR A 171 10.01 2.42 -19.62
C THR A 171 9.26 1.29 -20.33
N ARG A 172 9.36 0.05 -19.81
CA ARG A 172 8.62 -1.08 -20.38
C ARG A 172 7.12 -0.94 -20.22
N MET A 173 6.65 -0.54 -19.05
CA MET A 173 5.21 -0.36 -18.80
C MET A 173 4.63 0.80 -19.63
N MET A 174 5.42 1.84 -19.87
CA MET A 174 5.08 2.94 -20.78
C MET A 174 4.87 2.47 -22.23
N TRP A 175 5.64 1.51 -22.72
CA TRP A 175 5.38 0.91 -24.04
C TRP A 175 4.00 0.25 -24.13
N PHE A 176 3.50 -0.30 -23.02
CA PHE A 176 2.16 -0.87 -22.97
C PHE A 176 1.07 0.19 -22.82
N LEU A 177 1.31 1.24 -22.04
CA LEU A 177 0.32 2.31 -21.79
C LEU A 177 0.17 3.25 -22.99
N TYR A 178 1.28 3.60 -23.65
CA TYR A 178 1.32 4.58 -24.73
C TYR A 178 2.04 4.02 -25.97
N PRO A 179 1.59 2.92 -26.56
CA PRO A 179 2.30 2.25 -27.65
C PRO A 179 2.52 3.14 -28.87
N ALA A 180 1.58 4.05 -29.16
CA ALA A 180 1.70 4.98 -30.29
C ALA A 180 2.82 6.02 -30.13
N SER A 181 3.29 6.25 -28.90
CA SER A 181 4.33 7.25 -28.60
C SER A 181 5.74 6.69 -28.74
N PHE A 182 5.89 5.37 -28.88
CA PHE A 182 7.17 4.70 -29.04
C PHE A 182 7.27 4.11 -30.46
N PRO A 183 8.26 4.53 -31.28
CA PRO A 183 8.43 4.08 -32.66
C PRO A 183 9.00 2.67 -32.81
#